data_AF-A0A7X7PCR4-F1
#
_entry.id   AF-A0A7X7PCR4-F1
#
_cell.length_a   1.000
_cell.length_b   1.000
_cell.length_c   1.000
_cell.angle_alpha   90.00
_cell.angle_beta   90.00
_cell.angle_gamma   90.00
#
_symmetry.space_group_name_H-M   'P 1'
#
loop_
_entity.id
_entity.type
_entity.pdbx_description
1 polymer ?
#
loop_
_entity_poly.entity_id
_entity_poly.type
_entity_poly.pdbx_seq_one_letter_code
_entity_poly.pdbx_strand_id
1 'polypeptide(L)'
;MFPESGSDAARGEAPELYNPFTGKVIVPGEDQALPQAALLGLEPPRYCTQCGRRMVVQISPDGWWAKCSRHGVSDSAQGGQR
;
A
#
# COMPACT_ATOMS: atom_id res chain seq x y z
N MET A 1 -11.82 -25.34 -38.82
CA MET A 1 -10.98 -26.04 -37.83
C MET A 1 -9.86 -25.08 -37.43
N PHE A 2 -10.15 -24.18 -36.49
CA PHE A 2 -9.19 -23.23 -35.90
C PHE A 2 -9.36 -23.38 -34.38
N PRO A 3 -8.31 -23.74 -33.62
CA PRO A 3 -8.44 -23.82 -32.17
C PRO A 3 -8.39 -22.41 -31.59
N GLU A 4 -9.52 -21.93 -31.06
CA GLU A 4 -9.55 -20.75 -30.19
C GLU A 4 -9.11 -21.16 -28.79
N SER A 5 -7.82 -21.47 -28.65
CA SER A 5 -7.18 -21.59 -27.34
C SER A 5 -6.96 -20.18 -26.79
N GLY A 6 -8.03 -19.54 -26.34
CA GLY A 6 -7.95 -18.40 -25.43
C GLY A 6 -7.46 -18.90 -24.09
N SER A 7 -6.14 -18.97 -23.92
CA SER A 7 -5.53 -19.23 -22.63
C SER A 7 -5.98 -18.12 -21.66
N ASP A 8 -6.64 -18.56 -20.60
CA ASP A 8 -7.08 -17.76 -19.45
C ASP A 8 -5.82 -17.10 -18.85
N ALA A 9 -5.49 -15.94 -19.40
CA ALA A 9 -4.32 -15.17 -19.04
C ALA A 9 -4.48 -14.72 -17.59
N ALA A 10 -3.85 -15.49 -16.70
CA ALA A 10 -3.54 -15.15 -15.33
C ALA A 10 -4.63 -14.32 -14.65
N ARG A 11 -5.55 -15.00 -13.95
CA ARG A 11 -5.97 -14.52 -12.63
C ARG A 11 -4.70 -14.39 -11.81
N GLY A 12 -3.98 -13.28 -11.99
CA GLY A 12 -2.68 -13.05 -11.39
C GLY A 12 -2.86 -13.11 -9.89
N GLU A 13 -2.19 -14.06 -9.25
CA GLU A 13 -2.08 -14.13 -7.79
C GLU A 13 -1.66 -12.73 -7.33
N ALA A 14 -2.57 -12.01 -6.69
CA ALA A 14 -2.27 -10.67 -6.24
C ALA A 14 -1.08 -10.80 -5.27
N PRO A 15 -0.03 -9.97 -5.42
CA PRO A 15 1.09 -10.03 -4.49
C PRO A 15 0.57 -9.88 -3.07
N GLU A 16 1.04 -10.73 -2.16
CA GLU A 16 0.47 -10.85 -0.82
C GLU A 16 0.43 -9.51 -0.09
N LEU A 17 1.47 -8.67 -0.26
CA LEU A 17 1.52 -7.31 0.26
C LEU A 17 2.37 -6.36 -0.61
N TYR A 18 2.06 -5.07 -0.51
CA TYR A 18 2.81 -3.96 -1.08
C TYR A 18 3.47 -3.12 0.00
N ASN A 19 4.64 -2.57 -0.33
CA ASN A 19 5.34 -1.63 0.52
C ASN A 19 4.56 -0.30 0.61
N PRO A 20 4.19 0.15 1.82
CA PRO A 20 3.37 1.34 1.98
C PRO A 20 4.04 2.65 1.57
N PHE A 21 5.37 2.69 1.49
CA PHE A 21 6.14 3.91 1.20
C PHE A 21 6.62 3.97 -0.24
N THR A 22 6.85 2.84 -0.89
CA THR A 22 7.35 2.77 -2.26
C THR A 22 6.33 2.25 -3.27
N GLY A 23 5.30 1.52 -2.83
CA GLY A 23 4.31 0.87 -3.68
C GLY A 23 4.82 -0.37 -4.41
N LYS A 24 6.05 -0.82 -4.12
CA LYS A 24 6.61 -2.06 -4.68
C LYS A 24 6.01 -3.28 -4.00
N VAL A 25 5.98 -4.40 -4.70
CA VAL A 25 5.62 -5.70 -4.12
C VAL A 25 6.66 -6.10 -3.08
N ILE A 26 6.20 -6.62 -1.94
CA ILE A 26 7.08 -7.17 -0.92
C ILE A 26 7.49 -8.58 -1.37
N VAL A 27 8.77 -8.75 -1.70
CA VAL A 27 9.35 -10.04 -2.06
C VAL A 27 10.14 -10.57 -0.86
N PRO A 28 9.89 -11.80 -0.38
CA PRO A 28 10.65 -12.40 0.71
C PRO A 28 12.15 -12.48 0.38
N GLY A 29 13.01 -12.04 1.30
CA GLY A 29 14.46 -12.05 1.13
C GLY A 29 15.05 -10.86 0.38
N GLU A 30 14.23 -9.96 -0.16
CA GLU A 30 14.69 -8.69 -0.71
C GLU A 30 14.65 -7.59 0.35
N ASP A 31 15.75 -6.82 0.47
CA ASP A 31 15.77 -5.64 1.31
C ASP A 31 14.97 -4.51 0.66
N GLN A 32 14.09 -3.93 1.45
CA GLN A 32 13.26 -2.80 1.05
C GLN A 32 13.58 -1.63 1.96
N ALA A 33 14.58 -0.85 1.55
CA ALA A 33 15.02 0.32 2.28
C ALA A 33 13.83 1.23 2.62
N LEU A 34 13.53 1.33 3.91
CA LEU A 34 12.55 2.26 4.45
C LEU A 34 13.24 3.56 4.85
N PRO A 35 12.66 4.73 4.52
CA PRO A 35 13.14 5.99 5.06
C PRO A 35 13.14 5.96 6.59
N GLN A 36 14.14 6.56 7.23
CA GLN A 36 14.24 6.59 8.70
C GLN A 36 12.98 7.21 9.35
N ALA A 37 12.38 8.23 8.73
CA ALA A 37 11.14 8.85 9.19
C ALA A 37 9.95 7.87 9.19
N ALA A 38 9.92 6.91 8.27
CA ALA A 38 8.89 5.87 8.22
C ALA A 38 9.06 4.85 9.35
N LEU A 39 10.31 4.48 9.67
CA LEU A 39 10.61 3.62 10.82
C LEU A 39 10.19 4.26 12.15
N LEU A 40 10.24 5.59 12.24
CA LEU A 40 9.79 6.37 13.39
C LEU A 40 8.28 6.67 13.40
N GLY A 41 7.52 6.20 12.40
CA GLY A 41 6.07 6.44 12.29
C GLY A 41 5.68 7.88 11.91
N LEU A 42 6.66 8.73 11.58
CA LEU A 42 6.44 10.14 11.25
C LEU A 42 6.01 10.35 9.79
N GLU A 43 6.37 9.41 8.91
CA GLU A 43 5.98 9.47 7.50
C GLU A 43 4.66 8.70 7.29
N PRO A 44 3.65 9.32 6.64
CA PRO A 44 2.42 8.63 6.26
C PRO A 44 2.65 7.60 5.14
N PRO A 45 1.93 6.46 5.14
CA PRO A 45 1.92 5.52 4.05
C PRO A 45 1.27 6.17 2.81
N ARG A 46 1.96 6.08 1.68
CA ARG A 46 1.53 6.68 0.40
C ARG A 46 0.82 5.67 -0.50
N TYR A 47 1.01 4.38 -0.22
CA TYR A 47 0.47 3.27 -0.99
C TYR A 47 -0.26 2.30 -0.08
N CYS A 48 -1.37 1.75 -0.57
CA CYS A 48 -2.14 0.74 0.14
C CYS A 48 -1.39 -0.59 0.14
N THR A 49 -1.16 -1.18 1.32
CA THR A 49 -0.46 -2.46 1.47
C THR A 49 -1.17 -3.64 0.84
N GLN A 50 -2.49 -3.54 0.60
CA GLN A 50 -3.31 -4.60 0.01
C GLN A 50 -3.40 -4.54 -1.52
N CYS A 51 -3.23 -3.38 -2.15
CA CYS A 51 -3.40 -3.26 -3.61
C CYS A 51 -2.43 -2.34 -4.34
N GLY A 52 -1.46 -1.77 -3.63
CA GLY A 52 -0.43 -0.90 -4.21
C GLY A 52 -0.95 0.42 -4.77
N ARG A 53 -2.25 0.74 -4.62
CA ARG A 53 -2.80 2.02 -5.10
C ARG A 53 -2.33 3.16 -4.22
N ARG A 54 -2.02 4.31 -4.84
CA ARG A 54 -1.74 5.55 -4.12
C ARG A 54 -2.94 5.97 -3.26
N MET A 55 -2.65 6.35 -2.03
CA MET A 55 -3.62 6.80 -1.04
C MET A 55 -3.71 8.33 -1.04
N VAL A 56 -4.86 8.87 -0.63
CA VAL A 56 -4.96 10.29 -0.28
C VAL A 56 -4.42 10.45 1.13
N VAL A 57 -3.45 11.34 1.31
CA VAL A 57 -2.79 11.58 2.60
C VAL A 57 -3.11 13.00 3.05
N GLN A 58 -3.48 13.14 4.32
CA GLN A 58 -3.58 14.42 4.98
C GLN A 58 -2.71 14.41 6.23
N ILE A 59 -1.92 15.47 6.38
CA ILE A 59 -1.04 15.70 7.52
C ILE A 59 -1.67 16.81 8.37
N SER A 60 -1.64 16.62 9.67
CA SER A 60 -2.01 17.57 10.71
C SER A 60 -0.87 17.70 11.72
N PRO A 61 -0.83 18.75 12.56
CA PRO A 61 0.19 18.87 13.59
C PRO A 61 0.23 17.68 14.56
N ASP A 62 -0.93 17.07 14.84
CA ASP A 62 -1.07 15.97 15.81
C ASP A 62 -0.93 14.57 15.20
N GLY A 63 -0.72 14.48 13.88
CA GLY A 63 -0.64 13.20 13.18
C GLY A 63 -1.05 13.26 11.70
N TRP A 64 -1.24 12.11 11.09
CA TRP A 64 -1.67 11.98 9.70
C TRP A 64 -2.74 10.90 9.55
N TRP A 65 -3.52 11.01 8.47
CA TRP A 65 -4.33 9.91 7.98
C TRP A 65 -4.09 9.71 6.48
N ALA A 66 -4.23 8.46 6.04
CA ALA A 66 -4.09 8.03 4.67
C ALA A 66 -5.29 7.16 4.30
N LYS A 67 -5.98 7.47 3.20
CA LYS A 67 -7.16 6.72 2.74
C LYS A 67 -6.92 6.04 1.40
N CYS A 68 -7.11 4.73 1.38
CA CYS A 68 -7.30 3.95 0.17
C CYS A 68 -8.76 4.01 -0.26
N SER A 69 -8.99 4.30 -1.55
CA SER A 69 -10.33 4.25 -2.17
C SER A 69 -11.06 2.90 -2.04
N ARG A 70 -10.33 1.79 -1.83
CA ARG A 70 -10.89 0.43 -1.72
C ARG A 70 -10.81 -0.17 -0.32
N HIS A 71 -9.72 0.07 0.39
CA HIS A 71 -9.37 -0.68 1.61
C HIS A 71 -9.49 0.12 2.91
N GLY A 72 -9.92 1.39 2.85
CA GLY A 72 -10.18 2.20 4.05
C GLY A 72 -9.04 3.12 4.45
N VAL A 73 -9.00 3.49 5.73
CA VAL A 73 -8.12 4.54 6.28
C VAL A 73 -7.08 3.92 7.22
N SER A 74 -5.86 4.45 7.17
CA SER A 74 -4.80 4.24 8.16
C SER A 74 -4.44 5.60 8.75
N ASP A 75 -4.21 5.68 10.06
CA ASP A 75 -3.82 6.93 10.70
C ASP A 75 -2.69 6.71 11.72
N SER A 76 -2.08 7.81 12.14
CA SER A 76 -0.97 7.81 13.09
C SER A 76 -1.39 7.94 14.55
N ALA A 77 -2.70 7.98 14.86
CA ALA A 77 -3.20 8.56 16.10
C ALA A 77 -3.86 7.55 17.05
N GLN A 78 -3.53 7.68 18.34
CA GLN A 78 -4.34 7.21 19.49
C GLN A 78 -5.44 8.23 19.88
N GLY A 79 -5.57 9.34 19.16
CA GLY A 79 -6.60 10.38 19.36
C GLY A 79 -7.42 10.54 18.09
N GLY A 80 -8.66 10.02 18.13
CA GLY A 80 -9.56 9.87 17.01
C GLY A 80 -9.84 11.15 16.22
N GLN A 81 -10.14 10.91 14.94
CA GLN A 81 -10.52 11.88 13.92
C GLN A 81 -11.56 12.88 14.44
N ARG A 82 -11.30 14.18 14.22
CA ARG A 82 -12.28 15.25 14.39
C ARG A 82 -13.01 15.49 13.07
#